data_AF-A0A1G8R7A5-F1
#
_entry.id   AF-A0A1G8R7A5-F1
#
_cell.length_a   1.000
_cell.length_b   1.000
_cell.length_c   1.000
_cell.angle_alpha   90.00
_cell.angle_beta   90.00
_cell.angle_gamma   90.00
#
_symmetry.space_group_name_H-M   'P 1'
#
loop_
_entity.id
_entity.type
_entity.pdbx_description
1 polymer ?
#
loop_
_entity_poly.entity_id
_entity_poly.type
_entity_poly.pdbx_seq_one_letter_code
_entity_poly.pdbx_strand_id
1 'polypeptide(L)'
;MNQADAWKLRSSRYEAVQFSREVNKQLSELRPDNITGAAYIAKDYAVIAACTLATVSISWWLYPLAVLLIGAYQRGLTTIAHDAAHRTLAKNTTWNYVLGILFASYPLFQRHWAYRISHVYLHHPYLGDPDKDPDLKFFLASGVYDVQPPERYAFNMIWKPIFGGATVAYLKYLWTNRFSITEAEDQSRSGILIDKYGFYLFWISILAGSYAIGLLHIVVLFWIVPYLTTFQVLGWFIELAEHSPMCETETQNVYLTRNRKGSFLERAILGQNLDEYHLEHHLSPGIPFWLLRKAQKIRMQDPNYAKVAETWGGLFVKGPQGQPSVITQLKERNRRLYEQSVAEVRTRGQVA
;
A
#
# COMPACT_ATOMS: atom_id res chain seq x y z
N MET A 1 -3.64 -28.46 -12.34
CA MET A 1 -4.77 -28.10 -11.44
C MET A 1 -5.66 -27.11 -12.16
N ASN A 2 -6.98 -27.25 -12.04
CA ASN A 2 -7.93 -26.30 -12.62
C ASN A 2 -7.76 -24.96 -11.87
N GLN A 3 -7.77 -23.81 -12.55
CA GLN A 3 -7.55 -22.48 -11.91
C GLN A 3 -8.56 -22.17 -10.78
N ALA A 4 -9.70 -22.87 -10.76
CA ALA A 4 -10.72 -22.77 -9.72
C ALA A 4 -10.27 -23.28 -8.34
N ASP A 5 -9.36 -24.27 -8.28
CA ASP A 5 -8.87 -24.85 -7.02
C ASP A 5 -7.68 -24.07 -6.42
N ALA A 6 -7.17 -23.07 -7.13
CA ALA A 6 -5.97 -22.34 -6.74
C ALA A 6 -6.20 -21.26 -5.68
N TRP A 7 -7.46 -20.88 -5.40
CA TRP A 7 -7.79 -19.76 -4.50
C TRP A 7 -8.70 -20.22 -3.37
N LYS A 8 -8.11 -20.63 -2.24
CA LYS A 8 -8.85 -21.21 -1.11
C LYS A 8 -9.87 -20.26 -0.47
N LEU A 9 -9.67 -18.95 -0.62
CA LEU A 9 -10.52 -17.91 -0.04
C LEU A 9 -11.62 -17.40 -0.99
N ARG A 10 -11.76 -17.98 -2.18
CA ARG A 10 -12.83 -17.59 -3.11
C ARG A 10 -14.20 -17.80 -2.46
N SER A 11 -14.98 -16.72 -2.37
CA SER A 11 -16.31 -16.72 -1.73
C SER A 11 -16.33 -17.15 -0.26
N SER A 12 -15.19 -17.17 0.42
CA SER A 12 -15.07 -17.49 1.85
C SER A 12 -14.29 -16.39 2.58
N ARG A 13 -14.31 -16.43 3.92
CA ARG A 13 -13.50 -15.52 4.74
C ARG A 13 -12.30 -16.27 5.30
N TYR A 14 -11.22 -15.54 5.53
CA TYR A 14 -10.07 -16.06 6.21
C TYR A 14 -10.38 -16.43 7.67
N GLU A 15 -9.58 -17.34 8.22
CA GLU A 15 -9.56 -17.63 9.64
C GLU A 15 -8.77 -16.55 10.39
N ALA A 16 -9.38 -15.93 11.39
CA ALA A 16 -8.73 -14.91 12.20
C ALA A 16 -7.88 -15.57 13.29
N VAL A 17 -6.58 -15.29 13.31
CA VAL A 17 -5.68 -15.70 14.39
C VAL A 17 -6.19 -15.19 15.74
N GLN A 18 -6.16 -16.04 16.76
CA GLN A 18 -6.58 -15.72 18.12
C GLN A 18 -5.37 -15.54 19.01
N PHE A 19 -5.24 -14.36 19.62
CA PHE A 19 -4.21 -14.08 20.62
C PHE A 19 -4.74 -14.30 22.04
N SER A 20 -3.83 -14.44 23.01
CA SER A 20 -4.19 -14.52 24.42
C SER A 20 -4.98 -13.28 24.89
N ARG A 21 -5.80 -13.45 25.94
CA ARG A 21 -6.57 -12.34 26.53
C ARG A 21 -5.67 -11.17 26.96
N GLU A 22 -4.49 -11.48 27.48
CA GLU A 22 -3.53 -10.48 27.94
C GLU A 22 -2.94 -9.67 26.76
N VAL A 23 -2.56 -10.34 25.67
CA VAL A 23 -2.11 -9.68 24.44
C VAL A 23 -3.21 -8.77 23.88
N ASN A 24 -4.44 -9.27 23.79
CA ASN A 24 -5.58 -8.49 23.30
C ASN A 24 -5.90 -7.27 24.20
N LYS A 25 -5.76 -7.41 25.52
CA LYS A 25 -5.95 -6.31 26.47
C LYS A 25 -4.92 -5.21 26.21
N GLN A 26 -3.63 -5.54 26.15
CA GLN A 26 -2.56 -4.57 25.87
C GLN A 26 -2.73 -3.89 24.51
N LEU A 27 -3.14 -4.63 23.47
CA LEU A 27 -3.43 -4.06 22.14
C LEU A 27 -4.60 -3.06 22.20
N SER A 28 -5.62 -3.33 23.01
CA SER A 28 -6.79 -2.46 23.14
C SER A 28 -6.51 -1.11 23.80
N GLU A 29 -5.36 -0.94 24.43
CA GLU A 29 -4.91 0.33 25.03
C GLU A 29 -4.24 1.25 23.99
N LEU A 30 -3.88 0.72 22.81
CA LEU A 30 -3.27 1.49 21.73
C LEU A 30 -4.34 2.29 20.97
N ARG A 31 -4.57 3.52 21.42
CA ARG A 31 -5.61 4.42 20.91
C ARG A 31 -5.03 5.70 20.31
N PRO A 32 -5.74 6.32 19.35
CA PRO A 32 -5.30 7.58 18.79
C PRO A 32 -5.51 8.75 19.75
N ASP A 33 -4.65 9.76 19.61
CA ASP A 33 -4.82 11.09 20.17
C ASP A 33 -5.17 12.10 19.04
N ASN A 34 -5.23 13.41 19.32
CA ASN A 34 -5.60 14.44 18.32
C ASN A 34 -4.41 15.17 17.68
N ILE A 35 -3.18 14.92 18.14
CA ILE A 35 -1.99 15.70 17.84
C ILE A 35 -1.03 14.91 16.96
N THR A 36 -0.80 13.63 17.28
CA THR A 36 0.25 12.82 16.65
C THR A 36 0.03 12.70 15.15
N GLY A 37 -1.19 12.39 14.69
CA GLY A 37 -1.53 12.34 13.26
C GLY A 37 -1.24 13.66 12.54
N ALA A 38 -1.60 14.80 13.14
CA ALA A 38 -1.31 16.12 12.59
C ALA A 38 0.20 16.42 12.55
N ALA A 39 0.96 15.97 13.54
CA ALA A 39 2.41 16.11 13.57
C ALA A 39 3.10 15.32 12.45
N TYR A 40 2.61 14.12 12.12
CA TYR A 40 3.12 13.35 10.98
C TYR A 40 2.82 14.03 9.65
N ILE A 41 1.62 14.59 9.47
CA ILE A 41 1.28 15.42 8.31
C ILE A 41 2.24 16.60 8.20
N ALA A 42 2.42 17.36 9.28
CA ALA A 42 3.32 18.51 9.30
C ALA A 42 4.76 18.11 8.95
N LYS A 43 5.25 16.98 9.48
CA LYS A 43 6.55 16.40 9.15
C LYS A 43 6.65 16.06 7.66
N ASP A 44 5.65 15.41 7.07
CA ASP A 44 5.66 15.05 5.65
C ASP A 44 5.73 16.28 4.75
N TYR A 45 4.87 17.27 4.99
CA TYR A 45 4.88 18.52 4.23
C TYR A 45 6.16 19.34 4.44
N ALA A 46 6.73 19.33 5.65
CA ALA A 46 8.00 20.01 5.92
C ALA A 46 9.15 19.41 5.12
N VAL A 47 9.22 18.08 4.99
CA VAL A 47 10.25 17.44 4.16
C VAL A 47 10.04 17.75 2.67
N ILE A 48 8.79 17.69 2.19
CA ILE A 48 8.47 18.06 0.80
C ILE A 48 8.90 19.51 0.51
N ALA A 49 8.51 20.45 1.38
CA ALA A 49 8.88 21.86 1.26
C ALA A 49 10.41 22.05 1.32
N ALA A 50 11.11 21.35 2.20
CA ALA A 50 12.57 21.41 2.29
C ALA A 50 13.24 20.91 1.00
N CYS A 51 12.77 19.81 0.41
CA CYS A 51 13.27 19.32 -0.88
C CYS A 51 13.03 20.33 -2.01
N THR A 52 11.84 20.93 -2.07
CA THR A 52 11.52 21.99 -3.04
C THR A 52 12.41 23.21 -2.87
N LEU A 53 12.51 23.74 -1.65
CA LEU A 53 13.33 24.93 -1.36
C LEU A 53 14.81 24.69 -1.63
N ALA A 54 15.36 23.54 -1.21
CA ALA A 54 16.75 23.20 -1.50
C ALA A 54 17.01 23.14 -3.01
N THR A 55 16.10 22.56 -3.79
CA THR A 55 16.25 22.48 -5.25
C THR A 55 16.22 23.86 -5.90
N VAL A 56 15.27 24.71 -5.52
CA VAL A 56 15.07 26.03 -6.15
C VAL A 56 16.12 27.05 -5.69
N SER A 57 16.52 27.01 -4.41
CA SER A 57 17.41 28.02 -3.82
C SER A 57 18.89 27.64 -3.83
N ILE A 58 19.23 26.35 -3.88
CA ILE A 58 20.63 25.90 -3.83
C ILE A 58 21.08 25.39 -5.22
N SER A 59 20.41 24.35 -5.74
CA SER A 59 20.80 23.79 -7.03
C SER A 59 19.73 22.86 -7.63
N TRP A 60 19.44 23.06 -8.91
CA TRP A 60 18.57 22.16 -9.69
C TRP A 60 19.16 20.76 -9.87
N TRP A 61 20.46 20.54 -9.63
CA TRP A 61 21.04 19.20 -9.57
C TRP A 61 20.46 18.33 -8.45
N LEU A 62 19.82 18.93 -7.45
CA LEU A 62 19.09 18.22 -6.39
C LEU A 62 17.74 17.68 -6.85
N TYR A 63 17.21 18.14 -8.00
CA TYR A 63 15.86 17.82 -8.45
C TYR A 63 15.58 16.31 -8.58
N PRO A 64 16.46 15.46 -9.15
CA PRO A 64 16.21 14.02 -9.21
C PRO A 64 16.04 13.39 -7.82
N LEU A 65 16.85 13.82 -6.84
CA LEU A 65 16.72 13.38 -5.46
C LEU A 65 15.44 13.93 -4.81
N ALA A 66 15.08 15.18 -5.09
CA ALA A 66 13.83 15.78 -4.62
C ALA A 66 12.61 15.03 -5.16
N VAL A 67 12.60 14.63 -6.44
CA VAL A 67 11.51 13.82 -7.02
C VAL A 67 11.38 12.48 -6.29
N LEU A 68 12.50 11.81 -6.02
CA LEU A 68 12.51 10.55 -5.27
C LEU A 68 11.98 10.71 -3.84
N LEU A 69 12.47 11.72 -3.11
CA LEU A 69 12.07 11.93 -1.71
C LEU A 69 10.63 12.42 -1.63
N ILE A 70 10.21 13.37 -2.46
CA ILE A 70 8.84 13.87 -2.45
C ILE A 70 7.86 12.74 -2.81
N GLY A 71 8.17 11.91 -3.81
CA GLY A 71 7.32 10.76 -4.14
C GLY A 71 7.23 9.74 -3.00
N ALA A 72 8.32 9.50 -2.26
CA ALA A 72 8.31 8.65 -1.07
C ALA A 72 7.44 9.23 0.05
N TYR A 73 7.52 10.53 0.31
CA TYR A 73 6.71 11.20 1.34
C TYR A 73 5.23 11.35 0.92
N GLN A 74 4.95 11.55 -0.37
CA GLN A 74 3.59 11.42 -0.92
C GLN A 74 3.05 10.01 -0.71
N ARG A 75 3.88 8.98 -0.86
CA ARG A 75 3.47 7.62 -0.52
C ARG A 75 3.24 7.47 0.99
N GLY A 76 4.04 8.10 1.84
CA GLY A 76 3.76 8.17 3.28
C GLY A 76 2.40 8.78 3.62
N LEU A 77 1.94 9.79 2.86
CA LEU A 77 0.60 10.37 3.03
C LEU A 77 -0.52 9.34 2.75
N THR A 78 -0.28 8.25 1.99
CA THR A 78 -1.32 7.21 1.80
C THR A 78 -1.65 6.52 3.12
N THR A 79 -0.65 6.28 3.98
CA THR A 79 -0.86 5.71 5.32
C THR A 79 -1.73 6.62 6.20
N ILE A 80 -1.56 7.94 6.06
CA ILE A 80 -2.37 8.94 6.78
C ILE A 80 -3.83 8.95 6.27
N ALA A 81 -4.01 9.00 4.95
CA ALA A 81 -5.34 8.91 4.32
C ALA A 81 -6.05 7.60 4.70
N HIS A 82 -5.28 6.53 4.77
CA HIS A 82 -5.72 5.21 5.12
C HIS A 82 -6.23 5.11 6.57
N ASP A 83 -5.45 5.58 7.56
CA ASP A 83 -5.88 5.61 8.96
C ASP A 83 -7.12 6.50 9.14
N ALA A 84 -7.20 7.60 8.39
CA ALA A 84 -8.39 8.43 8.41
C ALA A 84 -9.63 7.68 7.90
N ALA A 85 -9.49 6.79 6.91
CA ALA A 85 -10.59 5.95 6.40
C ALA A 85 -11.05 4.92 7.43
N HIS A 86 -10.13 4.43 8.27
CA HIS A 86 -10.43 3.59 9.43
C HIS A 86 -10.91 4.37 10.66
N ARG A 87 -10.91 5.71 10.61
CA ARG A 87 -11.24 6.63 11.72
C ARG A 87 -10.28 6.51 12.91
N THR A 88 -9.01 6.24 12.63
CA THR A 88 -7.95 6.08 13.62
C THR A 88 -6.90 7.18 13.58
N LEU A 89 -6.95 8.11 12.62
CA LEU A 89 -5.98 9.21 12.53
C LEU A 89 -6.12 10.24 13.65
N ALA A 90 -7.32 10.41 14.21
CA ALA A 90 -7.54 11.26 15.37
C ALA A 90 -8.67 10.75 16.27
N LYS A 91 -8.60 11.06 17.57
CA LYS A 91 -9.69 10.76 18.53
C LYS A 91 -10.98 11.50 18.17
N ASN A 92 -10.88 12.76 17.73
CA ASN A 92 -12.03 13.53 17.26
C ASN A 92 -12.35 13.18 15.80
N THR A 93 -13.57 12.73 15.53
CA THR A 93 -13.99 12.25 14.21
C THR A 93 -13.96 13.33 13.13
N THR A 94 -14.37 14.57 13.44
CA THR A 94 -14.31 15.68 12.49
C THR A 94 -12.86 15.99 12.14
N TRP A 95 -11.99 16.04 13.15
CA TRP A 95 -10.57 16.31 12.97
C TRP A 95 -9.86 15.22 12.16
N ASN A 96 -10.19 13.95 12.42
CA ASN A 96 -9.73 12.79 11.63
C ASN A 96 -10.02 13.00 10.13
N TYR A 97 -11.25 13.39 9.80
CA TYR A 97 -11.62 13.61 8.40
C TYR A 97 -10.98 14.86 7.82
N VAL A 98 -10.93 15.98 8.55
CA VAL A 98 -10.27 17.21 8.05
C VAL A 98 -8.81 16.92 7.70
N LEU A 99 -8.08 16.29 8.62
CA LEU A 99 -6.68 15.91 8.42
C LEU A 99 -6.53 14.94 7.23
N GLY A 100 -7.26 13.82 7.27
CA GLY A 100 -7.12 12.77 6.27
C GLY A 100 -7.56 13.18 4.87
N ILE A 101 -8.61 14.00 4.76
CA ILE A 101 -9.18 14.39 3.46
C ILE A 101 -8.36 15.52 2.84
N LEU A 102 -8.18 16.64 3.55
CA LEU A 102 -7.60 17.85 2.98
C LEU A 102 -6.06 17.78 2.86
N PHE A 103 -5.40 17.04 3.73
CA PHE A 103 -3.94 16.98 3.79
C PHE A 103 -3.35 15.62 3.40
N ALA A 104 -4.18 14.64 3.03
CA ALA A 104 -3.70 13.36 2.53
C ALA A 104 -4.48 12.86 1.29
N SER A 105 -5.77 12.57 1.39
CA SER A 105 -6.54 12.01 0.27
C SER A 105 -6.60 12.93 -0.95
N TYR A 106 -7.07 14.17 -0.81
CA TYR A 106 -7.18 15.10 -1.94
C TYR A 106 -5.84 15.44 -2.59
N PRO A 107 -4.77 15.78 -1.82
CA PRO A 107 -3.45 16.01 -2.39
C PRO A 107 -2.89 14.82 -3.17
N LEU A 108 -3.34 13.59 -2.88
CA LEU A 108 -2.95 12.37 -3.58
C LEU A 108 -3.92 11.97 -4.70
N PHE A 109 -4.78 12.88 -5.13
CA PHE A 109 -5.76 12.63 -6.20
C PHE A 109 -6.76 11.51 -5.87
N GLN A 110 -7.04 11.28 -4.58
CA GLN A 110 -7.96 10.26 -4.10
C GLN A 110 -9.18 10.88 -3.42
N ARG A 111 -10.34 10.27 -3.64
CA ARG A 111 -11.58 10.63 -2.93
C ARG A 111 -11.71 9.74 -1.70
N HIS A 112 -11.98 10.33 -0.55
CA HIS A 112 -11.94 9.61 0.72
C HIS A 112 -12.96 8.48 0.79
N TRP A 113 -14.20 8.72 0.34
CA TRP A 113 -15.24 7.68 0.41
C TRP A 113 -15.03 6.58 -0.63
N ALA A 114 -14.48 6.92 -1.80
CA ALA A 114 -14.13 5.94 -2.81
C ALA A 114 -13.04 4.98 -2.29
N TYR A 115 -12.00 5.56 -1.67
CA TYR A 115 -10.96 4.79 -0.99
C TYR A 115 -11.52 3.95 0.16
N ARG A 116 -12.40 4.52 0.98
CA ARG A 116 -13.00 3.80 2.12
C ARG A 116 -13.86 2.62 1.66
N ILE A 117 -14.63 2.76 0.57
CA ILE A 117 -15.38 1.65 -0.07
C ILE A 117 -14.43 0.51 -0.45
N SER A 118 -13.44 0.81 -1.29
CA SER A 118 -12.59 -0.23 -1.85
C SER A 118 -11.63 -0.84 -0.83
N HIS A 119 -11.18 -0.08 0.16
CA HIS A 119 -10.25 -0.57 1.17
C HIS A 119 -10.96 -1.14 2.42
N VAL A 120 -11.74 -0.32 3.13
CA VAL A 120 -12.31 -0.72 4.44
C VAL A 120 -13.44 -1.74 4.28
N TYR A 121 -14.29 -1.59 3.27
CA TYR A 121 -15.47 -2.44 3.11
C TYR A 121 -15.26 -3.63 2.16
N LEU A 122 -14.30 -3.57 1.25
CA LEU A 122 -13.99 -4.65 0.32
C LEU A 122 -12.68 -5.37 0.66
N HIS A 123 -11.54 -4.66 0.64
CA HIS A 123 -10.23 -5.28 0.84
C HIS A 123 -10.07 -5.96 2.21
N HIS A 124 -10.34 -5.28 3.33
CA HIS A 124 -10.20 -5.90 4.67
C HIS A 124 -11.10 -7.11 4.91
N PRO A 125 -12.42 -7.05 4.61
CA PRO A 125 -13.32 -8.17 4.89
C PRO A 125 -13.20 -9.35 3.93
N TYR A 126 -12.71 -9.11 2.70
CA TYR A 126 -12.58 -10.12 1.64
C TYR A 126 -11.13 -10.36 1.21
N LEU A 127 -10.15 -10.03 2.07
CA LEU A 127 -8.73 -10.21 1.79
C LEU A 127 -8.44 -11.63 1.28
N GLY A 128 -7.83 -11.72 0.10
CA GLY A 128 -7.50 -13.00 -0.53
C GLY A 128 -8.62 -13.62 -1.37
N ASP A 129 -9.82 -13.02 -1.42
CA ASP A 129 -10.89 -13.43 -2.34
C ASP A 129 -10.66 -12.83 -3.74
N PRO A 130 -10.35 -13.65 -4.77
CA PRO A 130 -10.04 -13.15 -6.11
C PRO A 130 -11.21 -12.43 -6.79
N ASP A 131 -12.44 -12.63 -6.31
CA ASP A 131 -13.66 -12.05 -6.91
C ASP A 131 -14.16 -10.82 -6.16
N LYS A 132 -13.64 -10.52 -4.97
CA LYS A 132 -14.14 -9.42 -4.12
C LYS A 132 -13.08 -8.45 -3.65
N ASP A 133 -11.84 -8.90 -3.43
CA ASP A 133 -10.73 -8.05 -3.03
C ASP A 133 -10.23 -7.20 -4.22
N PRO A 134 -10.43 -5.87 -4.22
CA PRO A 134 -10.01 -5.01 -5.34
C PRO A 134 -8.51 -5.02 -5.58
N ASP A 135 -7.72 -5.18 -4.50
CA ASP A 135 -6.26 -5.13 -4.55
C ASP A 135 -5.73 -6.45 -5.13
N LEU A 136 -6.29 -7.60 -4.72
CA LEU A 136 -5.96 -8.89 -5.33
C LEU A 136 -6.37 -8.94 -6.81
N LYS A 137 -7.55 -8.43 -7.18
CA LYS A 137 -7.97 -8.32 -8.59
C LYS A 137 -6.96 -7.55 -9.42
N PHE A 138 -6.43 -6.45 -8.88
CA PHE A 138 -5.40 -5.68 -9.57
C PHE A 138 -4.12 -6.49 -9.78
N PHE A 139 -3.66 -7.26 -8.79
CA PHE A 139 -2.49 -8.13 -8.94
C PHE A 139 -2.68 -9.27 -9.92
N LEU A 140 -3.87 -9.88 -9.94
CA LEU A 140 -4.25 -10.88 -10.94
C LEU A 140 -4.21 -10.28 -12.35
N ALA A 141 -4.87 -9.13 -12.56
CA ALA A 141 -4.88 -8.45 -13.84
C ALA A 141 -3.49 -7.95 -14.29
N SER A 142 -2.59 -7.70 -13.33
CA SER A 142 -1.21 -7.28 -13.59
C SER A 142 -0.27 -8.45 -13.83
N GLY A 143 -0.74 -9.70 -13.71
CA GLY A 143 0.04 -10.90 -13.96
C GLY A 143 1.04 -11.26 -12.86
N VAL A 144 0.82 -10.80 -11.62
CA VAL A 144 1.68 -11.12 -10.47
C VAL A 144 1.69 -12.61 -10.17
N TYR A 145 0.51 -13.26 -10.29
CA TYR A 145 0.35 -14.68 -10.00
C TYR A 145 0.52 -15.59 -11.23
N ASP A 146 0.63 -15.00 -12.43
CA ASP A 146 0.85 -15.72 -13.69
C ASP A 146 2.19 -16.45 -13.68
N VAL A 147 2.22 -17.61 -14.34
CA VAL A 147 3.44 -18.37 -14.58
C VAL A 147 4.03 -17.96 -15.92
N GLN A 148 5.21 -17.36 -15.91
CA GLN A 148 5.91 -16.85 -17.09
C GLN A 148 7.37 -17.35 -17.12
N PRO A 149 8.06 -17.33 -18.27
CA PRO A 149 9.50 -17.55 -18.29
C PRO A 149 10.22 -16.62 -17.28
N PRO A 150 11.18 -17.11 -16.47
CA PRO A 150 11.75 -16.34 -15.36
C PRO A 150 12.28 -14.95 -15.71
N GLU A 151 12.96 -14.83 -16.85
CA GLU A 151 13.47 -13.54 -17.39
C GLU A 151 12.34 -12.56 -17.68
N ARG A 152 11.26 -13.03 -18.33
CA ARG A 152 10.08 -12.23 -18.66
C ARG A 152 9.34 -11.80 -17.41
N TYR A 153 9.19 -12.69 -16.43
CA TYR A 153 8.57 -12.38 -15.14
C TYR A 153 9.36 -11.30 -14.40
N ALA A 154 10.69 -11.44 -14.31
CA ALA A 154 11.55 -10.44 -13.69
C ALA A 154 11.45 -9.08 -14.38
N PHE A 155 11.45 -9.05 -15.71
CA PHE A 155 11.24 -7.82 -16.46
C PHE A 155 9.88 -7.19 -16.16
N ASN A 156 8.79 -7.97 -16.22
CA ASN A 156 7.43 -7.46 -16.03
C ASN A 156 7.16 -6.97 -14.60
N MET A 157 7.69 -7.65 -13.58
CA MET A 157 7.41 -7.34 -12.16
C MET A 157 8.37 -6.32 -11.54
N ILE A 158 9.57 -6.16 -12.11
CA ILE A 158 10.64 -5.34 -11.52
C ILE A 158 11.02 -4.20 -12.47
N TRP A 159 11.56 -4.53 -13.65
CA TRP A 159 12.16 -3.52 -14.52
C TRP A 159 11.13 -2.62 -15.19
N LYS A 160 10.04 -3.20 -15.73
CA LYS A 160 8.95 -2.44 -16.34
C LYS A 160 8.35 -1.41 -15.37
N PRO A 161 8.02 -1.75 -14.11
CA PRO A 161 7.61 -0.78 -13.11
C PRO A 161 8.68 0.27 -12.79
N ILE A 162 9.96 -0.10 -12.62
CA ILE A 162 11.06 0.86 -12.37
C ILE A 162 11.13 1.94 -13.46
N PHE A 163 10.94 1.56 -14.72
CA PHE A 163 10.94 2.49 -15.85
C PHE A 163 9.57 3.17 -16.11
N GLY A 164 8.62 3.06 -15.18
CA GLY A 164 7.29 3.68 -15.30
C GLY A 164 6.34 2.98 -16.27
N GLY A 165 6.72 1.83 -16.84
CA GLY A 165 5.89 1.07 -17.78
C GLY A 165 4.63 0.45 -17.14
N ALA A 166 4.52 0.45 -15.81
CA ALA A 166 3.33 0.05 -15.07
C ALA A 166 2.43 1.24 -14.67
N THR A 167 2.91 2.49 -14.82
CA THR A 167 2.23 3.69 -14.31
C THR A 167 0.81 3.84 -14.85
N VAL A 168 0.58 3.65 -16.15
CA VAL A 168 -0.76 3.81 -16.74
C VAL A 168 -1.75 2.78 -16.17
N ALA A 169 -1.32 1.53 -15.99
CA ALA A 169 -2.16 0.49 -15.43
C ALA A 169 -2.51 0.78 -13.96
N TYR A 170 -1.53 1.25 -13.19
CA TYR A 170 -1.73 1.62 -11.79
C TYR A 170 -2.61 2.87 -11.62
N LEU A 171 -2.44 3.90 -12.47
CA LEU A 171 -3.33 5.06 -12.52
C LEU A 171 -4.76 4.67 -12.89
N LYS A 172 -4.96 3.74 -13.84
CA LYS A 172 -6.28 3.21 -14.18
C LYS A 172 -6.91 2.50 -12.97
N TYR A 173 -6.12 1.70 -12.25
CA TYR A 173 -6.57 1.06 -11.02
C TYR A 173 -7.00 2.08 -9.95
N LEU A 174 -6.18 3.09 -9.67
CA LEU A 174 -6.51 4.17 -8.75
C LEU A 174 -7.77 4.92 -9.19
N TRP A 175 -7.90 5.21 -10.48
CA TRP A 175 -9.09 5.86 -11.02
C TRP A 175 -10.36 5.02 -10.82
N THR A 176 -10.31 3.73 -11.10
CA THR A 176 -11.48 2.86 -10.99
C THR A 176 -11.87 2.58 -9.54
N ASN A 177 -10.89 2.34 -8.65
CA ASN A 177 -11.15 1.83 -7.30
C ASN A 177 -10.99 2.88 -6.19
N ARG A 178 -10.21 3.93 -6.41
CA ARG A 178 -9.90 4.96 -5.40
C ARG A 178 -10.42 6.36 -5.78
N PHE A 179 -10.91 6.53 -7.01
CA PHE A 179 -11.55 7.77 -7.45
C PHE A 179 -13.00 7.55 -7.86
N SER A 180 -13.30 6.65 -8.78
CA SER A 180 -14.66 6.36 -9.26
C SER A 180 -15.42 5.52 -8.23
N ILE A 181 -16.69 5.85 -8.00
CA ILE A 181 -17.58 5.02 -7.18
C ILE A 181 -18.68 4.59 -8.13
N THR A 182 -18.58 3.36 -8.63
CA THR A 182 -19.52 2.83 -9.63
C THR A 182 -20.73 2.16 -8.96
N GLU A 183 -20.57 1.59 -7.76
CA GLU A 183 -21.66 0.94 -7.03
C GLU A 183 -21.53 1.21 -5.53
N ALA A 184 -22.38 2.09 -5.01
CA ALA A 184 -22.53 2.30 -3.58
C ALA A 184 -24.04 2.33 -3.27
N GLU A 185 -24.67 1.17 -3.33
CA GLU A 185 -26.12 1.05 -3.06
C GLU A 185 -26.48 1.42 -1.61
N ASP A 186 -25.57 1.25 -0.65
CA ASP A 186 -25.87 1.39 0.79
C ASP A 186 -25.14 2.51 1.54
N GLN A 187 -24.40 3.40 0.86
CA GLN A 187 -23.66 4.48 1.53
C GLN A 187 -24.33 5.85 1.38
N SER A 188 -24.10 6.71 2.38
CA SER A 188 -24.61 8.09 2.44
C SER A 188 -24.25 8.86 1.15
N ARG A 189 -25.24 9.00 0.26
CA ARG A 189 -25.12 9.73 -1.02
C ARG A 189 -24.60 11.16 -0.79
N SER A 190 -24.98 11.80 0.31
CA SER A 190 -24.53 13.16 0.65
C SER A 190 -23.04 13.21 0.99
N GLY A 191 -22.50 12.25 1.75
CA GLY A 191 -21.07 12.19 2.05
C GLY A 191 -20.20 12.02 0.79
N ILE A 192 -20.65 11.16 -0.14
CA ILE A 192 -19.98 10.94 -1.43
C ILE A 192 -19.99 12.20 -2.31
N LEU A 193 -21.10 12.94 -2.33
CA LEU A 193 -21.22 14.17 -3.11
C LEU A 193 -20.37 15.30 -2.51
N ILE A 194 -20.36 15.47 -1.19
CA ILE A 194 -19.51 16.44 -0.50
C ILE A 194 -18.03 16.18 -0.81
N ASP A 195 -17.61 14.92 -0.77
CA ASP A 195 -16.23 14.52 -1.10
C ASP A 195 -15.90 14.74 -2.58
N LYS A 196 -16.85 14.48 -3.50
CA LYS A 196 -16.67 14.77 -4.93
C LYS A 196 -16.45 16.26 -5.20
N TYR A 197 -17.34 17.11 -4.71
CA TYR A 197 -17.23 18.55 -4.98
C TYR A 197 -16.13 19.21 -4.15
N GLY A 198 -15.89 18.73 -2.93
CA GLY A 198 -14.76 19.14 -2.12
C GLY A 198 -13.42 18.85 -2.79
N PHE A 199 -13.28 17.69 -3.44
CA PHE A 199 -12.10 17.34 -4.23
C PHE A 199 -11.86 18.34 -5.38
N TYR A 200 -12.89 18.64 -6.17
CA TYR A 200 -12.76 19.58 -7.28
C TYR A 200 -12.46 21.00 -6.79
N LEU A 201 -13.17 21.45 -5.75
CA LEU A 201 -12.92 22.75 -5.15
C LEU A 201 -11.48 22.87 -4.62
N PHE A 202 -10.97 21.82 -3.98
CA PHE A 202 -9.59 21.77 -3.50
C PHE A 202 -8.60 21.97 -4.65
N TRP A 203 -8.68 21.14 -5.70
CA TRP A 203 -7.72 21.23 -6.82
C TRP A 203 -7.86 22.49 -7.66
N ILE A 204 -9.09 22.96 -7.91
CA ILE A 204 -9.31 24.25 -8.59
C ILE A 204 -8.68 25.38 -7.78
N SER A 205 -8.86 25.39 -6.46
CA SER A 205 -8.27 26.41 -5.59
C SER A 205 -6.74 26.38 -5.63
N ILE A 206 -6.13 25.19 -5.57
CA ILE A 206 -4.67 25.04 -5.66
C ILE A 206 -4.14 25.48 -7.03
N LEU A 207 -4.77 25.04 -8.12
CA LEU A 207 -4.31 25.36 -9.47
C LEU A 207 -4.53 26.82 -9.84
N ALA A 208 -5.72 27.37 -9.58
CA ALA A 208 -6.01 28.78 -9.84
C ALA A 208 -5.19 29.71 -8.93
N GLY A 209 -5.08 29.37 -7.64
CA GLY A 209 -4.27 30.12 -6.68
C GLY A 209 -2.79 30.13 -7.06
N SER A 210 -2.21 28.96 -7.37
CA SER A 210 -0.81 28.86 -7.80
C SER A 210 -0.54 29.54 -9.14
N TYR A 211 -1.48 29.50 -10.09
CA TYR A 211 -1.39 30.26 -11.34
C TYR A 211 -1.39 31.76 -11.09
N ALA A 212 -2.30 32.27 -10.26
CA ALA A 212 -2.44 33.69 -9.95
C ALA A 212 -1.17 34.30 -9.31
N ILE A 213 -0.42 33.50 -8.54
CA ILE A 213 0.84 33.92 -7.88
C ILE A 213 2.10 33.47 -8.64
N GLY A 214 1.97 32.92 -9.85
CA GLY A 214 3.11 32.51 -10.69
C GLY A 214 3.85 31.23 -10.24
N LEU A 215 3.29 30.46 -9.32
CA LEU A 215 3.89 29.23 -8.76
C LEU A 215 3.32 27.92 -9.33
N LEU A 216 2.51 27.97 -10.39
CA LEU A 216 1.94 26.77 -11.01
C LEU A 216 3.04 25.75 -11.42
N HIS A 217 4.18 26.24 -11.91
CA HIS A 217 5.31 25.38 -12.28
C HIS A 217 5.89 24.61 -11.07
N ILE A 218 5.85 25.18 -9.86
CA ILE A 218 6.28 24.49 -8.63
C ILE A 218 5.33 23.35 -8.30
N VAL A 219 4.01 23.57 -8.42
CA VAL A 219 3.01 22.50 -8.23
C VAL A 219 3.24 21.37 -9.23
N VAL A 220 3.48 21.69 -10.51
CA VAL A 220 3.73 20.68 -11.53
C VAL A 220 5.02 19.90 -11.23
N LEU A 221 6.14 20.59 -11.02
CA LEU A 221 7.46 19.96 -10.87
C LEU A 221 7.64 19.22 -9.55
N PHE A 222 7.11 19.76 -8.45
CA PHE A 222 7.37 19.20 -7.12
C PHE A 222 6.18 18.47 -6.52
N TRP A 223 4.98 18.52 -7.12
CA TRP A 223 3.84 17.73 -6.64
C TRP A 223 3.37 16.72 -7.68
N ILE A 224 3.10 17.16 -8.91
CA ILE A 224 2.54 16.29 -9.95
C ILE A 224 3.59 15.32 -10.52
N VAL A 225 4.80 15.79 -10.84
CA VAL A 225 5.86 14.93 -11.40
C VAL A 225 6.25 13.80 -10.43
N PRO A 226 6.55 14.05 -9.14
CA PRO A 226 6.84 12.97 -8.19
C PRO A 226 5.65 12.01 -8.01
N TYR A 227 4.42 12.54 -8.04
CA TYR A 227 3.21 11.72 -7.96
C TYR A 227 3.05 10.79 -9.17
N LEU A 228 3.33 11.26 -10.39
CA LEU A 228 3.19 10.45 -11.61
C LEU A 228 4.38 9.52 -11.88
N THR A 229 5.50 9.72 -11.18
CA THR A 229 6.73 8.93 -11.37
C THR A 229 7.00 8.11 -10.12
N THR A 230 7.79 8.64 -9.18
CA THR A 230 8.25 7.93 -7.99
C THR A 230 7.11 7.33 -7.17
N PHE A 231 6.04 8.08 -6.87
CA PHE A 231 4.93 7.56 -6.07
C PHE A 231 4.33 6.28 -6.69
N GLN A 232 4.14 6.26 -8.02
CA GLN A 232 3.54 5.10 -8.70
C GLN A 232 4.48 3.89 -8.66
N VAL A 233 5.79 4.13 -8.85
CA VAL A 233 6.81 3.08 -8.77
C VAL A 233 6.89 2.50 -7.35
N LEU A 234 6.98 3.35 -6.34
CA LEU A 234 7.03 2.91 -4.94
C LEU A 234 5.73 2.22 -4.53
N GLY A 235 4.57 2.75 -4.92
CA GLY A 235 3.26 2.16 -4.64
C GLY A 235 3.12 0.75 -5.17
N TRP A 236 3.50 0.50 -6.44
CA TRP A 236 3.54 -0.84 -7.02
C TRP A 236 4.34 -1.82 -6.14
N PHE A 237 5.55 -1.42 -5.77
CA PHE A 237 6.46 -2.29 -5.04
C PHE A 237 6.03 -2.55 -3.60
N ILE A 238 5.52 -1.52 -2.91
CA ILE A 238 5.02 -1.62 -1.53
C ILE A 238 3.83 -2.58 -1.47
N GLU A 239 2.82 -2.36 -2.31
CA GLU A 239 1.59 -3.18 -2.28
C GLU A 239 1.89 -4.63 -2.67
N LEU A 240 2.78 -4.83 -3.66
CA LEU A 240 3.28 -6.15 -4.02
C LEU A 240 4.00 -6.84 -2.85
N ALA A 241 4.80 -6.09 -2.08
CA ALA A 241 5.55 -6.61 -0.95
C ALA A 241 4.67 -7.21 0.15
N GLU A 242 3.53 -6.56 0.34
CA GLU A 242 2.64 -6.69 1.48
C GLU A 242 1.67 -7.87 1.36
N HIS A 243 1.23 -8.17 0.13
CA HIS A 243 0.18 -9.16 -0.13
C HIS A 243 0.65 -10.40 -0.90
N SER A 244 1.78 -10.34 -1.61
CA SER A 244 2.18 -11.43 -2.50
C SER A 244 3.40 -12.20 -1.98
N PRO A 245 3.48 -13.52 -2.21
CA PRO A 245 2.54 -14.37 -2.94
C PRO A 245 1.49 -15.09 -2.06
N MET A 246 1.23 -14.62 -0.84
CA MET A 246 0.63 -15.46 0.21
C MET A 246 -0.87 -15.72 0.01
N CYS A 247 -1.60 -14.80 -0.63
CA CYS A 247 -3.05 -14.91 -0.81
C CYS A 247 -3.51 -16.10 -1.67
N GLU A 248 -2.62 -16.74 -2.42
CA GLU A 248 -2.96 -17.91 -3.24
C GLU A 248 -3.23 -19.15 -2.39
N THR A 249 -2.40 -19.41 -1.37
CA THR A 249 -2.38 -20.70 -0.67
C THR A 249 -2.81 -20.64 0.78
N GLU A 250 -2.76 -19.46 1.40
CA GLU A 250 -3.01 -19.26 2.81
C GLU A 250 -4.48 -18.96 3.10
N THR A 251 -4.96 -19.41 4.26
CA THR A 251 -6.37 -19.19 4.69
C THR A 251 -6.48 -18.47 6.03
N GLN A 252 -5.38 -18.31 6.76
CA GLN A 252 -5.37 -17.59 8.04
C GLN A 252 -4.78 -16.20 7.86
N ASN A 253 -5.40 -15.17 8.43
CA ASN A 253 -5.01 -13.78 8.20
C ASN A 253 -3.57 -13.42 8.56
N VAL A 254 -2.99 -14.11 9.55
CA VAL A 254 -1.59 -13.91 9.96
C VAL A 254 -0.58 -14.23 8.85
N TYR A 255 -1.00 -15.02 7.86
CA TYR A 255 -0.18 -15.38 6.69
C TYR A 255 -0.59 -14.64 5.42
N LEU A 256 -1.75 -13.96 5.37
CA LEU A 256 -2.22 -13.29 4.15
C LEU A 256 -1.49 -11.99 3.84
N THR A 257 -0.87 -11.38 4.85
CA THR A 257 -0.02 -10.19 4.71
C THR A 257 1.25 -10.34 5.53
N ARG A 258 2.16 -9.37 5.45
CA ARG A 258 3.40 -9.38 6.22
C ARG A 258 3.86 -7.99 6.63
N ASN A 259 4.67 -7.94 7.69
CA ASN A 259 5.51 -6.79 7.93
C ASN A 259 6.81 -6.91 7.12
N ARG A 260 7.45 -5.78 6.79
CA ARG A 260 8.71 -5.72 6.06
C ARG A 260 9.88 -5.44 7.01
N LYS A 261 10.98 -6.19 6.88
CA LYS A 261 12.23 -6.01 7.63
C LYS A 261 13.37 -5.54 6.72
N GLY A 262 13.13 -4.41 6.04
CA GLY A 262 14.10 -3.80 5.12
C GLY A 262 15.28 -3.12 5.82
N SER A 263 16.32 -2.81 5.03
CA SER A 263 17.47 -2.02 5.49
C SER A 263 17.09 -0.57 5.82
N PHE A 264 18.01 0.20 6.38
CA PHE A 264 17.79 1.63 6.64
C PHE A 264 17.33 2.38 5.38
N LEU A 265 18.00 2.15 4.25
CA LEU A 265 17.67 2.81 2.99
C LEU A 265 16.30 2.37 2.45
N GLU A 266 15.99 1.08 2.55
CA GLU A 266 14.69 0.57 2.11
C GLU A 266 13.57 1.19 2.95
N ARG A 267 13.75 1.30 4.27
CA ARG A 267 12.77 1.94 5.17
C ARG A 267 12.66 3.45 4.92
N ALA A 268 13.76 4.13 4.65
CA ALA A 268 13.78 5.56 4.36
C ALA A 268 13.08 5.92 3.04
N ILE A 269 12.87 4.99 2.12
CA ILE A 269 12.20 5.26 0.83
C ILE A 269 10.81 4.60 0.78
N LEU A 270 10.68 3.38 1.30
CA LEU A 270 9.50 2.52 1.14
C LEU A 270 8.72 2.29 2.45
N GLY A 271 9.24 2.75 3.60
CA GLY A 271 8.63 2.60 4.93
C GLY A 271 8.25 3.94 5.55
N GLN A 272 7.87 4.93 4.74
CA GLN A 272 7.40 6.20 5.27
C GLN A 272 6.16 5.99 6.14
N ASN A 273 6.12 6.67 7.29
CA ASN A 273 5.03 6.55 8.26
C ASN A 273 4.76 5.12 8.77
N LEU A 274 5.82 4.31 8.96
CA LEU A 274 5.73 2.96 9.52
C LEU A 274 4.89 1.99 8.67
N ASP A 275 4.76 2.27 7.39
CA ASP A 275 4.08 1.43 6.40
C ASP A 275 4.71 0.02 6.31
N GLU A 276 5.93 -0.19 6.83
CA GLU A 276 6.50 -1.53 6.96
C GLU A 276 5.72 -2.47 7.92
N TYR A 277 4.79 -1.95 8.73
CA TYR A 277 4.00 -2.70 9.71
C TYR A 277 2.60 -3.11 9.19
N HIS A 278 2.51 -3.51 7.93
CA HIS A 278 1.22 -3.80 7.27
C HIS A 278 0.43 -4.97 7.87
N LEU A 279 1.10 -6.04 8.30
CA LEU A 279 0.39 -7.14 8.97
C LEU A 279 -0.22 -6.68 10.30
N GLU A 280 0.48 -5.81 11.04
CA GLU A 280 -0.07 -5.28 12.29
C GLU A 280 -1.36 -4.52 12.09
N HIS A 281 -1.40 -3.77 10.99
CA HIS A 281 -2.59 -3.06 10.56
C HIS A 281 -3.72 -4.04 10.20
N HIS A 282 -3.48 -5.04 9.34
CA HIS A 282 -4.49 -6.05 9.00
C HIS A 282 -5.04 -6.81 10.22
N LEU A 283 -4.19 -7.09 11.21
CA LEU A 283 -4.61 -7.75 12.45
C LEU A 283 -5.34 -6.80 13.42
N SER A 284 -5.15 -5.48 13.31
CA SER A 284 -5.82 -4.48 14.15
C SER A 284 -5.92 -3.13 13.45
N PRO A 285 -6.87 -2.98 12.51
CA PRO A 285 -7.03 -1.74 11.74
C PRO A 285 -7.53 -0.57 12.60
N GLY A 286 -7.92 -0.84 13.84
CA GLY A 286 -8.28 0.15 14.85
C GLY A 286 -7.10 0.79 15.58
N ILE A 287 -5.85 0.36 15.31
CA ILE A 287 -4.63 0.92 15.92
C ILE A 287 -3.98 1.87 14.91
N PRO A 288 -3.69 3.12 15.28
CA PRO A 288 -3.05 4.06 14.35
C PRO A 288 -1.61 3.66 14.01
N PHE A 289 -1.15 4.04 12.82
CA PHE A 289 0.14 3.62 12.26
C PHE A 289 1.33 3.87 13.19
N TRP A 290 1.34 5.00 13.91
CA TRP A 290 2.43 5.36 14.84
C TRP A 290 2.53 4.44 16.06
N LEU A 291 1.51 3.62 16.32
CA LEU A 291 1.49 2.63 17.39
C LEU A 291 1.70 1.19 16.90
N LEU A 292 1.74 0.93 15.59
CA LEU A 292 1.87 -0.44 15.05
C LEU A 292 3.18 -1.12 15.45
N ARG A 293 4.28 -0.36 15.57
CA ARG A 293 5.53 -0.90 16.12
C ARG A 293 5.36 -1.40 17.56
N LYS A 294 4.55 -0.72 18.38
CA LYS A 294 4.23 -1.16 19.74
C LYS A 294 3.28 -2.35 19.71
N ALA A 295 2.32 -2.37 18.79
CA ALA A 295 1.42 -3.51 18.57
C ALA A 295 2.20 -4.80 18.23
N GLN A 296 3.17 -4.71 17.33
CA GLN A 296 4.05 -5.85 17.02
C GLN A 296 4.79 -6.34 18.27
N LYS A 297 5.40 -5.44 19.06
CA LYS A 297 6.11 -5.83 20.29
C LYS A 297 5.22 -6.60 21.27
N ILE A 298 3.95 -6.22 21.37
CA ILE A 298 2.96 -6.94 22.19
C ILE A 298 2.66 -8.30 21.57
N ARG A 299 2.42 -8.38 20.25
CA ARG A 299 2.15 -9.66 19.55
C ARG A 299 3.31 -10.64 19.57
N MET A 300 4.55 -10.16 19.64
CA MET A 300 5.74 -11.02 19.80
C MET A 300 5.76 -11.82 21.11
N GLN A 301 4.88 -11.51 22.07
CA GLN A 301 4.67 -12.34 23.26
C GLN A 301 3.99 -13.69 22.91
N ASP A 302 3.33 -13.78 21.76
CA ASP A 302 2.77 -15.02 21.23
C ASP A 302 3.83 -15.79 20.41
N PRO A 303 4.19 -17.03 20.81
CA PRO A 303 5.24 -17.79 20.13
C PRO A 303 4.91 -18.16 18.68
N ASN A 304 3.63 -18.32 18.32
CA ASN A 304 3.26 -18.66 16.95
C ASN A 304 3.43 -17.45 16.05
N TYR A 305 2.98 -16.27 16.50
CA TYR A 305 3.21 -15.03 15.79
C TYR A 305 4.71 -14.72 15.66
N ALA A 306 5.51 -14.96 16.71
CA ALA A 306 6.96 -14.77 16.66
C ALA A 306 7.62 -15.61 15.54
N LYS A 307 7.21 -16.88 15.38
CA LYS A 307 7.67 -17.74 14.28
C LYS A 307 7.29 -17.17 12.91
N VAL A 308 6.09 -16.62 12.75
CA VAL A 308 5.70 -15.95 11.49
C VAL A 308 6.62 -14.75 11.25
N ALA A 309 6.85 -13.94 12.28
CA ALA A 309 7.68 -12.76 12.20
C ALA A 309 9.13 -13.05 11.82
N GLU A 310 9.66 -14.22 12.19
CA GLU A 310 11.00 -14.68 11.83
C GLU A 310 11.16 -14.98 10.33
N THR A 311 10.06 -15.13 9.57
CA THR A 311 10.12 -15.41 8.13
C THR A 311 10.29 -14.18 7.24
N TRP A 312 10.10 -12.97 7.80
CA TRP A 312 10.02 -11.75 7.00
C TRP A 312 11.39 -11.18 6.63
N GLY A 313 11.57 -10.91 5.34
CA GLY A 313 12.67 -10.10 4.81
C GLY A 313 12.26 -8.65 4.52
N GLY A 314 13.15 -7.92 3.86
CA GLY A 314 12.77 -6.69 3.16
C GLY A 314 12.03 -7.00 1.85
N LEU A 315 11.67 -5.95 1.13
CA LEU A 315 11.15 -6.04 -0.22
C LEU A 315 12.25 -6.44 -1.21
N PHE A 316 13.38 -5.72 -1.21
CA PHE A 316 14.49 -5.97 -2.11
C PHE A 316 15.66 -6.64 -1.42
N VAL A 317 15.88 -6.34 -0.14
CA VAL A 317 17.01 -6.90 0.64
C VAL A 317 16.58 -8.06 1.53
N LYS A 318 17.54 -8.93 1.87
CA LYS A 318 17.33 -9.99 2.87
C LYS A 318 17.03 -9.40 4.24
N GLY A 319 16.28 -10.15 5.04
CA GLY A 319 16.03 -9.79 6.44
C GLY A 319 17.29 -9.92 7.32
N PRO A 320 17.22 -9.46 8.58
CA PRO A 320 18.38 -9.42 9.48
C PRO A 320 19.02 -10.78 9.78
N GLN A 321 18.28 -11.87 9.64
CA GLN A 321 18.75 -13.25 9.83
C GLN A 321 18.88 -14.01 8.50
N GLY A 322 18.93 -13.30 7.37
CA GLY A 322 19.09 -13.90 6.05
C GLY A 322 17.79 -14.35 5.38
N GLN A 323 16.63 -13.97 5.92
CA GLN A 323 15.32 -14.24 5.32
C GLN A 323 15.26 -13.73 3.87
N PRO A 324 14.61 -14.45 2.95
CA PRO A 324 14.50 -14.02 1.56
C PRO A 324 13.67 -12.74 1.43
N SER A 325 14.08 -11.84 0.54
CA SER A 325 13.30 -10.66 0.21
C SER A 325 12.02 -11.04 -0.53
N VAL A 326 11.02 -10.16 -0.54
CA VAL A 326 9.76 -10.43 -1.25
C VAL A 326 9.99 -10.64 -2.74
N ILE A 327 10.86 -9.84 -3.37
CA ILE A 327 11.22 -10.03 -4.79
C ILE A 327 11.86 -11.41 -5.02
N THR A 328 12.73 -11.87 -4.13
CA THR A 328 13.31 -13.21 -4.23
C THR A 328 12.23 -14.29 -4.14
N GLN A 329 11.29 -14.17 -3.20
CA GLN A 329 10.19 -15.12 -3.03
C GLN A 329 9.29 -15.18 -4.28
N LEU A 330 8.97 -14.04 -4.90
CA LEU A 330 8.16 -13.99 -6.12
C LEU A 330 8.86 -14.64 -7.32
N LYS A 331 10.14 -14.31 -7.53
CA LYS A 331 10.94 -14.92 -8.60
C LYS A 331 11.04 -16.43 -8.41
N GLU A 332 11.24 -16.89 -7.18
CA GLU A 332 11.32 -18.32 -6.86
C GLU A 332 10.00 -19.04 -7.11
N ARG A 333 8.88 -18.47 -6.64
CA ARG A 333 7.54 -19.01 -6.93
C ARG A 333 7.34 -19.18 -8.43
N ASN A 334 7.58 -18.13 -9.21
CA ASN A 334 7.38 -18.18 -10.65
C ASN A 334 8.29 -19.22 -11.32
N ARG A 335 9.58 -19.25 -10.97
CA ARG A 335 10.54 -20.22 -11.53
C ARG A 335 10.10 -21.66 -11.25
N ARG A 336 9.78 -21.98 -10.00
CA ARG A 336 9.36 -23.33 -9.60
C ARG A 336 8.11 -23.78 -10.37
N LEU A 337 7.09 -22.92 -10.46
CA LEU A 337 5.85 -23.25 -11.17
C LEU A 337 6.07 -23.36 -12.69
N TYR A 338 6.95 -22.52 -13.26
CA TYR A 338 7.31 -22.59 -14.67
C TYR A 338 8.02 -23.90 -15.01
N GLU A 339 9.03 -24.29 -14.22
CA GLU A 339 9.75 -25.56 -14.40
C GLU A 339 8.84 -26.77 -14.28
N GLN A 340 7.91 -26.77 -13.31
CA GLN A 340 6.87 -27.79 -13.18
C GLN A 340 5.98 -27.87 -14.43
N SER A 341 5.52 -26.73 -14.94
CA SER A 341 4.68 -26.69 -16.15
C SER A 341 5.41 -27.21 -17.40
N VAL A 342 6.70 -26.91 -17.56
CA VAL A 342 7.52 -27.40 -18.67
C VAL A 342 7.77 -28.91 -18.55
N ALA A 343 8.02 -29.40 -17.33
CA ALA A 343 8.18 -30.83 -17.08
C ALA A 343 6.89 -31.62 -17.42
N GLU A 344 5.72 -31.14 -17.00
CA GLU A 344 4.44 -31.77 -17.30
C GLU A 344 4.16 -31.86 -18.82
N VAL A 345 4.47 -30.80 -19.56
CA VAL A 345 4.32 -30.78 -21.03
C VAL A 345 5.28 -31.80 -21.68
N ARG A 346 6.53 -31.88 -21.22
CA ARG A 346 7.51 -32.87 -21.73
C ARG A 346 7.07 -34.30 -21.47
N THR A 347 6.57 -34.60 -20.27
CA THR A 347 6.07 -35.95 -19.94
C THR A 347 4.85 -36.31 -20.78
N ARG A 348 3.90 -35.39 -21.00
CA ARG A 348 2.74 -35.66 -21.88
C ARG A 348 3.13 -35.83 -23.35
N GLY A 349 4.12 -35.10 -23.83
CA GLY A 349 4.64 -35.21 -25.20
C GLY A 349 5.52 -36.45 -25.45
N GLN A 350 5.93 -37.18 -24.41
CA GLN A 350 6.64 -38.47 -24.52
C GLN A 350 5.72 -39.68 -24.42
N VAL A 351 4.46 -39.49 -24.00
CA VAL A 351 3.44 -40.55 -23.83
C VAL A 351 2.42 -40.53 -24.98
N ALA A 352 2.44 -39.50 -25.83
CA ALA A 352 1.72 -39.42 -27.10
C ALA A 352 2.68 -39.76 -28.25
#